data_AF-A0A1Z9NUA1-F1
#
_entry.id   AF-A0A1Z9NUA1-F1
#
_cell.length_a   1.000
_cell.length_b   1.000
_cell.length_c   1.000
_cell.angle_alpha   90.00
_cell.angle_beta   90.00
_cell.angle_gamma   90.00
#
_symmetry.space_group_name_H-M   'P 1'
#
loop_
_entity.id
_entity.type
_entity.pdbx_description
1 polymer ?
#
loop_
_entity_poly.entity_id
_entity_poly.type
_entity_poly.pdbx_seq_one_letter_code
_entity_poly.pdbx_strand_id
1 'polypeptide(L)'
;MTTRITTANITDGTIENIDIKNGDIDITSKITGTLPVSKGGTGLTSLGSAGQALKVNGGASALEFGTAGTVLQRVKSLVTTKASSTAAIAQDDTIPQNSEGTEFTTLAITPKASDSTLYIDFLVMGSLTNGNTNLTICLFKDSGANALQVANNTCNTNTEMFPLILQFAETSGTTSAVTYKIRFGLAGGGTVYLNSDQTADRYSTAQSAVFTITEVSA
;
A
#
# COMPACT_ATOMS: atom_id res chain seq x y z
N MET A 1 66.96 -24.39 -6.27
CA MET A 1 65.95 -24.23 -7.33
C MET A 1 64.70 -24.97 -6.90
N THR A 2 63.62 -24.28 -6.56
CA THR A 2 62.33 -24.93 -6.35
C THR A 2 61.69 -25.11 -7.73
N THR A 3 61.72 -26.33 -8.23
CA THR A 3 61.08 -26.69 -9.50
C THR A 3 59.58 -26.44 -9.34
N ARG A 4 59.01 -25.56 -10.16
CA ARG A 4 57.57 -25.33 -10.18
C ARG A 4 56.90 -26.65 -10.58
N ILE A 5 55.89 -27.08 -9.85
CA ILE A 5 55.06 -28.21 -10.26
C ILE A 5 54.42 -27.85 -11.61
N THR A 6 54.68 -28.67 -12.62
CA THR A 6 54.12 -28.55 -13.98
C THR A 6 52.98 -29.55 -14.16
N THR A 7 52.19 -29.39 -15.22
CA THR A 7 51.13 -30.35 -15.59
C THR A 7 51.67 -31.77 -15.85
N ALA A 8 52.98 -31.94 -16.10
CA ALA A 8 53.60 -33.26 -16.23
C ALA A 8 53.91 -33.94 -14.87
N ASN A 9 53.83 -33.20 -13.76
CA ASN A 9 54.11 -33.73 -12.42
C ASN A 9 52.87 -34.28 -11.71
N ILE A 10 51.69 -34.11 -12.29
CA ILE A 10 50.41 -34.58 -11.75
C ILE A 10 49.71 -35.32 -12.89
N THR A 11 49.33 -36.58 -12.68
CA THR A 11 48.56 -37.34 -13.65
C THR A 11 47.20 -36.69 -13.85
N ASP A 12 46.76 -36.52 -15.10
CA ASP A 12 45.45 -35.92 -15.39
C ASP A 12 44.31 -36.67 -14.66
N GLY A 13 43.37 -35.92 -14.10
CA GLY A 13 42.24 -36.46 -13.34
C GLY A 13 42.54 -36.99 -11.93
N THR A 14 43.77 -36.91 -11.42
CA THR A 14 44.11 -37.42 -10.06
C THR A 14 43.90 -36.44 -8.92
N ILE A 15 43.60 -35.17 -9.21
CA ILE A 15 43.23 -34.19 -8.18
C ILE A 15 41.71 -34.20 -8.03
N GLU A 16 41.26 -34.66 -6.88
CA GLU A 16 39.85 -34.72 -6.52
C GLU A 16 39.48 -33.60 -5.53
N ASN A 17 38.18 -33.44 -5.25
CA ASN A 17 37.73 -32.46 -4.25
C ASN A 17 38.32 -32.72 -2.86
N ILE A 18 38.66 -33.97 -2.52
CA ILE A 18 39.25 -34.32 -1.22
C ILE A 18 40.69 -33.83 -1.07
N ASP A 19 41.39 -33.62 -2.18
CA ASP A 19 42.75 -33.08 -2.22
C ASP A 19 42.78 -31.55 -2.05
N ILE A 20 41.62 -30.90 -2.24
CA ILE A 20 41.43 -29.47 -2.00
C ILE A 20 40.88 -29.29 -0.59
N LYS A 21 41.73 -28.85 0.35
CA LYS A 21 41.28 -28.57 1.71
C LYS A 21 40.26 -27.42 1.70
N ASN A 22 39.28 -27.53 2.58
CA ASN A 22 38.31 -26.45 2.80
C ASN A 22 39.05 -25.15 3.20
N GLY A 23 38.70 -24.03 2.56
CA GLY A 23 39.33 -22.72 2.80
C GLY A 23 40.64 -22.45 2.05
N ASP A 24 41.26 -23.43 1.39
CA ASP A 24 42.45 -23.19 0.55
C ASP A 24 42.09 -22.51 -0.79
N ILE A 25 40.83 -22.63 -1.22
CA ILE A 25 40.30 -21.82 -2.33
C ILE A 25 39.95 -20.44 -1.77
N ASP A 26 40.92 -19.53 -1.85
CA ASP A 26 40.66 -18.11 -1.64
C ASP A 26 39.84 -17.54 -2.81
N ILE A 27 38.51 -17.57 -2.66
CA ILE A 27 37.59 -17.02 -3.65
C ILE A 27 37.73 -15.50 -3.82
N THR A 28 38.27 -14.80 -2.83
CA THR A 28 38.42 -13.34 -2.84
C THR A 28 39.62 -12.91 -3.68
N SER A 29 40.74 -13.65 -3.66
CA SER A 29 41.90 -13.33 -4.51
C SER A 29 41.92 -14.06 -5.86
N LYS A 30 41.28 -15.24 -5.96
CA LYS A 30 41.29 -16.04 -7.20
C LYS A 30 40.20 -15.64 -8.19
N ILE A 31 39.08 -15.09 -7.71
CA ILE A 31 38.03 -14.53 -8.56
C ILE A 31 38.12 -13.01 -8.50
N THR A 32 38.78 -12.41 -9.47
CA THR A 32 39.03 -10.95 -9.52
C THR A 32 37.88 -10.14 -10.10
N GLY A 33 36.74 -10.78 -10.36
CA GLY A 33 35.56 -10.19 -11.00
C GLY A 33 34.28 -10.86 -10.49
N THR A 34 33.25 -10.91 -11.33
CA THR A 34 32.01 -11.59 -10.98
C THR A 34 32.01 -13.01 -11.50
N LEU A 35 31.33 -13.91 -10.79
CA LEU A 35 30.99 -15.22 -11.32
C LEU A 35 29.75 -15.06 -12.19
N PRO A 36 29.77 -15.45 -13.49
CA PRO A 36 28.62 -15.29 -14.36
C PRO A 36 27.50 -16.27 -13.98
N VAL A 37 26.28 -15.97 -14.41
CA VAL A 37 25.09 -16.80 -14.18
C VAL A 37 25.25 -18.24 -14.69
N SER A 38 26.00 -18.43 -15.78
CA SER A 38 26.31 -19.76 -16.34
C SER A 38 27.21 -20.62 -15.44
N LYS A 39 27.78 -20.03 -14.39
CA LYS A 39 28.60 -20.70 -13.37
C LYS A 39 28.01 -20.57 -11.96
N GLY A 40 26.72 -20.22 -11.85
CA GLY A 40 26.00 -20.14 -10.58
C GLY A 40 26.22 -18.83 -9.80
N GLY A 41 26.89 -17.83 -10.37
CA GLY A 41 26.99 -16.50 -9.78
C GLY A 41 25.88 -15.55 -10.24
N THR A 42 25.94 -14.30 -9.81
CA THR A 42 24.96 -13.27 -10.22
C THR A 42 25.43 -12.44 -11.42
N GLY A 43 26.73 -12.44 -11.70
CA GLY A 43 27.34 -11.54 -12.68
C GLY A 43 27.42 -10.07 -12.24
N LEU A 44 27.03 -9.72 -11.01
CA LEU A 44 26.93 -8.33 -10.52
C LEU A 44 28.05 -7.97 -9.53
N THR A 45 28.51 -6.72 -9.56
CA THR A 45 29.60 -6.18 -8.72
C THR A 45 29.13 -5.39 -7.50
N SER A 46 27.83 -5.12 -7.37
CA SER A 46 27.26 -4.36 -6.26
C SER A 46 25.98 -5.02 -5.76
N LEU A 47 25.56 -4.66 -4.55
CA LEU A 47 24.19 -4.90 -4.09
C LEU A 47 23.25 -3.85 -4.68
N GLY A 48 21.95 -4.16 -4.68
CA GLY A 48 20.89 -3.19 -4.94
C GLY A 48 20.64 -2.28 -3.74
N SER A 49 19.78 -1.29 -3.96
CA SER A 49 19.24 -0.44 -2.90
C SER A 49 18.16 -1.17 -2.09
N ALA A 50 17.85 -0.67 -0.90
CA ALA A 50 16.72 -1.17 -0.11
C ALA A 50 15.41 -1.17 -0.92
N GLY A 51 14.63 -2.25 -0.82
CA GLY A 51 13.39 -2.42 -1.60
C GLY A 51 13.59 -2.99 -3.01
N GLN A 52 14.83 -3.21 -3.44
CA GLN A 52 15.11 -3.91 -4.70
C GLN A 52 15.25 -5.42 -4.49
N ALA A 53 14.82 -6.18 -5.48
CA ALA A 53 15.07 -7.61 -5.60
C ALA A 53 15.99 -7.89 -6.78
N LEU A 54 16.75 -8.98 -6.68
CA LEU A 54 17.47 -9.53 -7.82
C LEU A 54 16.45 -10.19 -8.75
N LYS A 55 16.35 -9.69 -9.97
CA LYS A 55 15.43 -10.18 -11.00
C LYS A 55 16.17 -10.45 -12.30
N VAL A 56 15.53 -11.15 -13.24
CA VAL A 56 16.02 -11.25 -14.62
C VAL A 56 15.69 -9.93 -15.33
N ASN A 57 16.64 -9.39 -16.09
CA ASN A 57 16.42 -8.16 -16.85
C ASN A 57 15.39 -8.35 -17.97
N GLY A 58 14.85 -7.25 -18.51
CA GLY A 58 13.83 -7.30 -19.57
C GLY A 58 14.30 -8.01 -20.86
N GLY A 59 15.61 -8.10 -21.08
CA GLY A 59 16.21 -8.82 -22.21
C GLY A 59 16.45 -10.31 -21.97
N ALA A 60 16.09 -10.85 -20.80
CA ALA A 60 16.32 -12.24 -20.39
C ALA A 60 17.78 -12.73 -20.50
N SER A 61 18.75 -11.82 -20.42
CA SER A 61 20.17 -12.11 -20.70
C SER A 61 21.07 -12.03 -19.46
N ALA A 62 20.62 -11.36 -18.41
CA ALA A 62 21.36 -11.18 -17.16
C ALA A 62 20.43 -10.98 -15.98
N LEU A 63 21.01 -11.04 -14.78
CA LEU A 63 20.35 -10.60 -13.56
C LEU A 63 20.61 -9.11 -13.32
N GLU A 64 19.64 -8.41 -12.75
CA GLU A 64 19.73 -7.01 -12.37
C GLU A 64 18.97 -6.78 -11.05
N PHE A 65 19.33 -5.73 -10.31
CA PHE A 65 18.47 -5.25 -9.23
C PHE A 65 17.36 -4.39 -9.82
N GLY A 66 16.11 -4.74 -9.53
CA GLY A 66 14.96 -3.93 -9.88
C GLY A 66 14.04 -3.76 -8.68
N THR A 67 13.11 -2.81 -8.80
CA THR A 67 12.02 -2.67 -7.83
C THR A 67 11.34 -4.02 -7.65
N ALA A 68 11.31 -4.52 -6.42
CA ALA A 68 10.48 -5.65 -6.11
C ALA A 68 9.04 -5.16 -6.19
N GLY A 69 8.22 -5.72 -7.08
CA GLY A 69 6.78 -5.43 -7.15
C GLY A 69 6.13 -5.77 -5.81
N THR A 70 6.09 -4.79 -4.91
CA THR A 70 5.80 -5.02 -3.50
C THR A 70 4.99 -3.86 -2.94
N VAL A 71 4.17 -4.18 -1.94
CA VAL A 71 3.57 -3.18 -1.07
C VAL A 71 4.72 -2.45 -0.38
N LEU A 72 4.93 -1.18 -0.76
CA LEU A 72 5.98 -0.34 -0.20
C LEU A 72 5.70 0.02 1.25
N GLN A 73 4.41 0.25 1.56
CA GLN A 73 3.92 0.42 2.92
C GLN A 73 2.40 0.32 2.97
N ARG A 74 1.87 0.13 4.18
CA ARG A 74 0.46 0.22 4.48
C ARG A 74 0.26 0.98 5.77
N VAL A 75 -0.61 1.98 5.75
CA VAL A 75 -1.07 2.69 6.95
C VAL A 75 -2.56 2.43 7.15
N LYS A 76 -3.00 2.42 8.40
CA LYS A 76 -4.38 2.10 8.77
C LYS A 76 -4.84 2.95 9.95
N SER A 77 -6.09 3.41 9.89
CA SER A 77 -6.84 3.92 11.03
C SER A 77 -8.04 2.99 11.31
N LEU A 78 -8.32 2.78 12.59
CA LEU A 78 -9.47 2.03 13.09
C LEU A 78 -10.25 2.95 14.01
N VAL A 79 -11.50 3.26 13.66
CA VAL A 79 -12.38 4.11 14.47
C VAL A 79 -13.50 3.25 15.05
N THR A 80 -13.49 3.03 16.35
CA THR A 80 -14.47 2.20 17.09
C THR A 80 -15.55 3.03 17.78
N THR A 81 -15.40 4.36 17.80
CA THR A 81 -16.38 5.28 18.38
C THR A 81 -17.46 5.63 17.36
N LYS A 82 -18.69 5.81 17.84
CA LYS A 82 -19.78 6.37 17.03
C LYS A 82 -19.57 7.86 16.73
N ALA A 83 -20.07 8.30 15.60
CA ALA A 83 -20.12 9.72 15.21
C ALA A 83 -21.50 10.06 14.65
N SER A 84 -21.91 11.32 14.75
CA SER A 84 -23.17 11.80 14.18
C SER A 84 -23.02 13.20 13.61
N SER A 85 -23.85 13.53 12.61
CA SER A 85 -23.89 14.88 12.04
C SER A 85 -25.26 15.21 11.44
N THR A 86 -25.56 16.50 11.34
CA THR A 86 -26.68 17.04 10.55
C THR A 86 -26.17 17.83 9.34
N ALA A 87 -24.85 17.89 9.13
CA ALA A 87 -24.25 18.62 8.01
C ALA A 87 -24.59 17.93 6.69
N ALA A 88 -25.06 18.72 5.73
CA ALA A 88 -25.44 18.22 4.43
C ALA A 88 -24.22 17.94 3.55
N ILE A 89 -24.34 16.92 2.71
CA ILE A 89 -23.61 16.81 1.45
C ILE A 89 -24.70 16.81 0.39
N ALA A 90 -24.72 17.82 -0.48
CA ALA A 90 -25.78 17.98 -1.46
C ALA A 90 -25.85 16.77 -2.41
N GLN A 91 -27.07 16.36 -2.76
CA GLN A 91 -27.31 15.41 -3.85
C GLN A 91 -27.76 16.20 -5.06
N ASP A 92 -26.77 16.69 -5.80
CA ASP A 92 -26.96 17.47 -7.02
C ASP A 92 -25.86 17.15 -8.05
N ASP A 93 -25.88 17.88 -9.16
CA ASP A 93 -24.94 17.71 -10.27
C ASP A 93 -23.63 18.50 -10.06
N THR A 94 -23.16 18.60 -8.81
CA THR A 94 -21.88 19.23 -8.45
C THR A 94 -20.97 18.30 -7.67
N ILE A 95 -19.65 18.52 -7.75
CA ILE A 95 -18.68 17.72 -6.98
C ILE A 95 -18.74 18.17 -5.52
N PRO A 96 -18.93 17.26 -4.54
CA PRO A 96 -18.92 17.61 -3.14
C PRO A 96 -17.65 18.38 -2.75
N GLN A 97 -17.85 19.46 -1.99
CA GLN A 97 -16.78 20.36 -1.53
C GLN A 97 -16.31 19.99 -0.12
N ASN A 98 -15.05 20.28 0.20
CA ASN A 98 -14.44 19.94 1.50
C ASN A 98 -15.02 20.73 2.68
N SER A 99 -15.86 21.74 2.41
CA SER A 99 -16.65 22.48 3.39
C SER A 99 -17.99 21.82 3.72
N GLU A 100 -18.42 20.82 2.95
CA GLU A 100 -19.67 20.10 3.17
C GLU A 100 -19.49 18.93 4.15
N GLY A 101 -20.60 18.43 4.71
CA GLY A 101 -20.60 17.34 5.66
C GLY A 101 -19.75 17.61 6.91
N THR A 102 -19.32 16.54 7.57
CA THR A 102 -18.44 16.58 8.74
C THR A 102 -17.28 15.63 8.54
N GLU A 103 -16.08 16.01 8.98
CA GLU A 103 -14.92 15.12 8.97
C GLU A 103 -15.12 14.00 9.98
N PHE A 104 -14.91 12.76 9.54
CA PHE A 104 -15.02 11.58 10.40
C PHE A 104 -13.65 11.07 10.83
N THR A 105 -12.74 10.88 9.88
CA THR A 105 -11.37 10.44 10.15
C THR A 105 -10.42 10.97 9.10
N THR A 106 -9.16 11.12 9.49
CA THR A 106 -8.06 11.44 8.60
C THR A 106 -6.95 10.38 8.70
N LEU A 107 -6.19 10.20 7.64
CA LEU A 107 -5.05 9.30 7.59
C LEU A 107 -3.98 9.88 6.67
N ALA A 108 -2.79 10.07 7.23
CA ALA A 108 -1.63 10.57 6.49
C ALA A 108 -0.72 9.43 6.04
N ILE A 109 -0.08 9.59 4.88
CA ILE A 109 0.96 8.73 4.35
C ILE A 109 2.06 9.60 3.74
N THR A 110 3.32 9.20 3.92
CA THR A 110 4.47 9.79 3.23
C THR A 110 4.95 8.78 2.19
N PRO A 111 4.55 8.88 0.91
CA PRO A 111 4.85 7.85 -0.06
C PRO A 111 6.36 7.60 -0.20
N LYS A 112 6.75 6.35 -0.43
CA LYS A 112 8.14 5.92 -0.60
C LYS A 112 8.67 6.18 -2.00
N ALA A 113 7.79 6.28 -2.99
CA ALA A 113 8.14 6.64 -4.36
C ALA A 113 7.09 7.58 -4.94
N SER A 114 7.48 8.46 -5.86
CA SER A 114 6.54 9.40 -6.51
C SER A 114 5.76 8.80 -7.68
N ASP A 115 6.17 7.63 -8.15
CA ASP A 115 5.54 6.86 -9.23
C ASP A 115 4.78 5.62 -8.72
N SER A 116 4.70 5.43 -7.39
CA SER A 116 3.90 4.37 -6.78
C SER A 116 2.40 4.63 -6.94
N THR A 117 1.60 3.59 -6.73
CA THR A 117 0.13 3.68 -6.66
C THR A 117 -0.34 3.60 -5.21
N LEU A 118 -1.18 4.55 -4.80
CA LEU A 118 -1.87 4.56 -3.52
C LEU A 118 -3.27 3.97 -3.72
N TYR A 119 -3.53 2.80 -3.12
CA TYR A 119 -4.87 2.23 -3.00
C TYR A 119 -5.46 2.66 -1.66
N ILE A 120 -6.61 3.32 -1.71
CA ILE A 120 -7.34 3.83 -0.58
C ILE A 120 -8.65 3.04 -0.43
N ASP A 121 -8.81 2.38 0.71
CA ASP A 121 -10.00 1.63 1.07
C ASP A 121 -10.59 2.16 2.37
N PHE A 122 -11.90 2.40 2.37
CA PHE A 122 -12.64 2.79 3.55
C PHE A 122 -13.95 2.02 3.65
N LEU A 123 -14.24 1.49 4.84
CA LEU A 123 -15.49 0.82 5.17
C LEU A 123 -16.03 1.34 6.50
N VAL A 124 -17.33 1.63 6.54
CA VAL A 124 -18.04 2.01 7.77
C VAL A 124 -19.50 1.54 7.70
N MET A 125 -20.11 1.27 8.85
CA MET A 125 -21.57 1.13 8.95
C MET A 125 -22.21 2.49 9.18
N GLY A 126 -23.27 2.80 8.44
CA GLY A 126 -24.02 4.05 8.59
C GLY A 126 -25.51 3.81 8.86
N SER A 127 -26.15 4.78 9.49
CA SER A 127 -27.61 4.85 9.68
C SER A 127 -28.09 6.31 9.69
N LEU A 128 -29.40 6.52 9.56
CA LEU A 128 -30.04 7.83 9.47
C LEU A 128 -31.35 7.85 10.29
N THR A 129 -31.77 9.03 10.74
CA THR A 129 -33.09 9.23 11.38
C THR A 129 -34.25 9.32 10.37
N ASN A 130 -33.95 9.45 9.09
CA ASN A 130 -34.93 9.69 8.03
C ASN A 130 -34.79 8.58 6.98
N GLY A 131 -35.93 7.99 6.60
CA GLY A 131 -36.01 7.11 5.44
C GLY A 131 -35.97 7.92 4.13
N ASN A 132 -35.82 7.21 3.02
CA ASN A 132 -35.66 7.75 1.67
C ASN A 132 -34.62 8.88 1.57
N THR A 133 -33.52 8.77 2.31
CA THR A 133 -32.47 9.79 2.41
C THR A 133 -31.11 9.16 2.12
N ASN A 134 -30.26 9.85 1.36
CA ASN A 134 -28.92 9.37 1.04
C ASN A 134 -27.95 9.71 2.18
N LEU A 135 -27.21 8.71 2.62
CA LEU A 135 -25.98 8.87 3.40
C LEU A 135 -24.82 8.86 2.41
N THR A 136 -23.99 9.89 2.45
CA THR A 136 -22.85 10.03 1.55
C THR A 136 -21.55 10.12 2.33
N ILE A 137 -20.52 9.42 1.87
CA ILE A 137 -19.14 9.58 2.29
C ILE A 137 -18.29 10.05 1.11
N CYS A 138 -17.34 10.95 1.40
CA CYS A 138 -16.47 11.56 0.41
C CYS A 138 -15.01 11.49 0.87
N LEU A 139 -14.12 11.18 -0.06
CA LEU A 139 -12.67 11.22 0.14
C LEU A 139 -12.12 12.56 -0.34
N PHE A 140 -11.37 13.25 0.51
CA PHE A 140 -10.62 14.46 0.18
C PHE A 140 -9.13 14.24 0.43
N LYS A 141 -8.29 15.01 -0.26
CA LYS A 141 -6.83 15.00 -0.09
C LYS A 141 -6.34 16.41 0.28
N ASP A 142 -5.57 16.48 1.34
CA ASP A 142 -4.95 17.69 1.89
C ASP A 142 -5.95 18.84 2.05
N SER A 143 -5.71 19.98 1.41
CA SER A 143 -6.61 21.14 1.38
C SER A 143 -7.41 21.24 0.07
N GLY A 144 -7.43 20.19 -0.75
CA GLY A 144 -8.20 20.15 -2.00
C GLY A 144 -9.68 20.37 -1.75
N ALA A 145 -10.31 21.23 -2.55
CA ALA A 145 -11.72 21.58 -2.41
C ALA A 145 -12.64 20.43 -2.86
N ASN A 146 -12.32 19.79 -3.97
CA ASN A 146 -13.15 18.76 -4.58
C ASN A 146 -12.91 17.38 -3.94
N ALA A 147 -14.00 16.63 -3.75
CA ALA A 147 -13.91 15.21 -3.41
C ALA A 147 -13.23 14.43 -4.56
N LEU A 148 -12.32 13.52 -4.20
CA LEU A 148 -11.65 12.60 -5.13
C LEU A 148 -12.49 11.36 -5.43
N GLN A 149 -13.30 10.95 -4.45
CA GLN A 149 -14.20 9.80 -4.57
C GLN A 149 -15.41 10.01 -3.69
N VAL A 150 -16.56 9.54 -4.15
CA VAL A 150 -17.84 9.58 -3.43
C VAL A 150 -18.42 8.17 -3.39
N ALA A 151 -18.93 7.77 -2.23
CA ALA A 151 -19.77 6.59 -2.11
C ALA A 151 -21.01 6.96 -1.30
N ASN A 152 -22.18 6.50 -1.72
CA ASN A 152 -23.43 6.76 -1.03
C ASN A 152 -24.28 5.51 -0.94
N ASN A 153 -25.19 5.49 0.02
CA ASN A 153 -26.29 4.54 0.07
C ASN A 153 -27.56 5.24 0.51
N THR A 154 -28.70 4.80 -0.02
CA THR A 154 -30.01 5.31 0.37
C THR A 154 -30.52 4.49 1.54
N CYS A 155 -30.85 5.17 2.62
CA CYS A 155 -31.59 4.60 3.73
C CYS A 155 -33.06 4.57 3.33
N ASN A 156 -33.67 3.39 3.24
CA ASN A 156 -35.07 3.25 2.80
C ASN A 156 -36.04 3.50 3.96
N THR A 157 -35.63 3.11 5.18
CA THR A 157 -36.42 3.26 6.40
C THR A 157 -35.59 3.91 7.49
N ASN A 158 -36.22 4.63 8.42
CA ASN A 158 -35.52 5.37 9.49
C ASN A 158 -34.88 4.49 10.59
N THR A 159 -34.64 3.20 10.35
CA THR A 159 -34.01 2.27 11.29
C THR A 159 -33.02 1.33 10.59
N GLU A 160 -32.61 1.67 9.37
CA GLU A 160 -31.73 0.83 8.56
C GLU A 160 -30.25 1.14 8.85
N MET A 161 -29.46 0.08 8.97
CA MET A 161 -28.01 0.13 9.01
C MET A 161 -27.43 -0.59 7.80
N PHE A 162 -26.47 0.05 7.12
CA PHE A 162 -25.86 -0.51 5.92
C PHE A 162 -24.38 -0.14 5.81
N PRO A 163 -23.58 -0.95 5.10
CA PRO A 163 -22.21 -0.59 4.75
C PRO A 163 -22.16 0.62 3.84
N LEU A 164 -21.17 1.48 4.05
CA LEU A 164 -20.60 2.33 3.01
C LEU A 164 -19.17 1.86 2.75
N ILE A 165 -18.87 1.64 1.48
CA ILE A 165 -17.58 1.18 0.99
C ILE A 165 -17.09 2.21 -0.01
N LEU A 166 -15.92 2.78 0.23
CA LEU A 166 -15.25 3.70 -0.66
C LEU A 166 -13.90 3.10 -1.05
N GLN A 167 -13.67 2.99 -2.36
CA GLN A 167 -12.41 2.53 -2.93
C GLN A 167 -11.91 3.55 -3.94
N PHE A 168 -10.64 3.89 -3.87
CA PHE A 168 -10.00 4.85 -4.76
C PHE A 168 -8.55 4.48 -4.99
N ALA A 169 -8.00 4.81 -6.15
CA ALA A 169 -6.58 4.65 -6.43
C ALA A 169 -6.05 5.86 -7.20
N GLU A 170 -4.86 6.30 -6.85
CA GLU A 170 -4.14 7.34 -7.57
C GLU A 170 -2.63 7.09 -7.57
N THR A 171 -1.91 7.69 -8.51
CA THR A 171 -0.45 7.81 -8.42
C THR A 171 -0.10 8.67 -7.21
N SER A 172 0.90 8.27 -6.44
CA SER A 172 1.36 9.04 -5.27
C SER A 172 1.77 10.47 -5.66
N GLY A 173 2.53 10.62 -6.76
CA GLY A 173 2.95 11.89 -7.34
C GLY A 173 3.97 12.67 -6.50
N THR A 174 4.34 12.17 -5.32
CA THR A 174 5.19 12.86 -4.35
C THR A 174 5.82 11.86 -3.38
N THR A 175 6.90 12.27 -2.71
CA THR A 175 7.44 11.58 -1.51
C THR A 175 7.22 12.40 -0.24
N SER A 176 6.55 13.55 -0.33
CA SER A 176 6.10 14.33 0.82
C SER A 176 4.85 13.73 1.45
N ALA A 177 4.59 14.04 2.72
CA ALA A 177 3.36 13.62 3.38
C ALA A 177 2.12 14.18 2.66
N VAL A 178 1.16 13.30 2.40
CA VAL A 178 -0.20 13.63 1.94
C VAL A 178 -1.20 13.09 2.96
N THR A 179 -2.31 13.79 3.12
CA THR A 179 -3.33 13.49 4.12
C THR A 179 -4.67 13.27 3.46
N TYR A 180 -5.25 12.09 3.66
CA TYR A 180 -6.60 11.78 3.19
C TYR A 180 -7.61 11.97 4.31
N LYS A 181 -8.80 12.43 3.96
CA LYS A 181 -9.88 12.73 4.90
C LYS A 181 -11.18 12.12 4.39
N ILE A 182 -11.85 11.39 5.27
CA ILE A 182 -13.21 10.94 5.03
C ILE A 182 -14.15 11.94 5.68
N ARG A 183 -15.05 12.50 4.87
CA ARG A 183 -16.17 13.30 5.35
C ARG A 183 -17.47 12.57 5.07
N PHE A 184 -18.48 12.81 5.90
CA PHE A 184 -19.79 12.19 5.78
C PHE A 184 -20.90 13.22 5.97
N GLY A 185 -22.06 12.92 5.41
CA GLY A 185 -23.24 13.76 5.52
C GLY A 185 -24.46 13.07 4.92
N LEU A 186 -25.55 13.83 4.82
CA LEU A 186 -26.81 13.36 4.27
C LEU A 186 -27.38 14.34 3.24
N ALA A 187 -28.13 13.80 2.28
CA ALA A 187 -28.89 14.58 1.31
C ALA A 187 -30.29 14.91 1.86
N GLY A 188 -30.38 15.93 2.71
CA GLY A 188 -31.66 16.39 3.28
C GLY A 188 -31.61 16.69 4.78
N GLY A 189 -32.79 16.79 5.40
CA GLY A 189 -32.94 17.00 6.83
C GLY A 189 -32.89 15.70 7.62
N GLY A 190 -32.22 15.72 8.78
CA GLY A 190 -32.09 14.55 9.66
C GLY A 190 -30.72 14.51 10.34
N THR A 191 -30.41 13.39 10.98
CA THR A 191 -29.10 13.10 11.55
C THR A 191 -28.55 11.81 10.94
N VAL A 192 -27.34 11.87 10.42
CA VAL A 192 -26.54 10.71 10.01
C VAL A 192 -25.71 10.22 11.19
N TYR A 193 -25.53 8.90 11.29
CA TYR A 193 -24.70 8.25 12.27
C TYR A 193 -23.75 7.26 11.60
N LEU A 194 -22.52 7.21 12.09
CA LEU A 194 -21.51 6.23 11.70
C LEU A 194 -21.15 5.37 12.92
N ASN A 195 -20.90 4.08 12.68
CA ASN A 195 -20.66 3.06 13.70
C ASN A 195 -21.78 2.91 14.74
N SER A 196 -22.99 3.37 14.48
CA SER A 196 -24.14 3.15 15.36
C SER A 196 -25.44 3.00 14.59
N ASP A 197 -26.45 2.39 15.25
CA ASP A 197 -27.84 2.46 14.80
C ASP A 197 -28.49 3.66 15.48
N GLN A 198 -28.44 4.80 14.80
CA GLN A 198 -28.82 6.09 15.38
C GLN A 198 -28.11 6.31 16.72
N THR A 199 -28.88 6.48 17.79
CA THR A 199 -28.35 6.72 19.14
C THR A 199 -27.88 5.44 19.83
N ALA A 200 -28.28 4.26 19.35
CA ALA A 200 -27.95 2.97 19.93
C ALA A 200 -26.55 2.49 19.51
N ASP A 201 -25.71 2.18 20.49
CA ASP A 201 -24.35 1.68 20.30
C ASP A 201 -24.35 0.15 20.07
N ARG A 202 -25.03 -0.29 19.01
CA ARG A 202 -25.14 -1.71 18.68
C ARG A 202 -23.77 -2.30 18.39
N TYR A 203 -23.48 -3.46 19.00
CA TYR A 203 -22.19 -4.16 18.91
C TYR A 203 -21.00 -3.40 19.51
N SER A 204 -21.23 -2.21 20.07
CA SER A 204 -20.23 -1.36 20.71
C SER A 204 -18.92 -1.30 19.90
N THR A 205 -17.77 -1.45 20.55
CA THR A 205 -16.45 -1.32 19.90
C THR A 205 -16.12 -2.41 18.87
N ALA A 206 -16.94 -3.47 18.75
CA ALA A 206 -16.76 -4.48 17.71
C ALA A 206 -17.23 -3.98 16.34
N GLN A 207 -18.08 -2.94 16.31
CA GLN A 207 -18.39 -2.21 15.11
C GLN A 207 -17.41 -1.05 14.93
N SER A 208 -16.65 -1.10 13.84
CA SER A 208 -15.59 -0.14 13.60
C SER A 208 -15.48 0.23 12.13
N ALA A 209 -15.10 1.47 11.87
CA ALA A 209 -14.69 1.90 10.56
C ALA A 209 -13.22 1.54 10.33
N VAL A 210 -12.90 1.08 9.12
CA VAL A 210 -11.54 0.76 8.71
C VAL A 210 -11.14 1.69 7.58
N PHE A 211 -10.07 2.46 7.77
CA PHE A 211 -9.48 3.30 6.74
C PHE A 211 -8.05 2.82 6.48
N THR A 212 -7.76 2.38 5.26
CA THR A 212 -6.44 1.86 4.89
C THR A 212 -5.92 2.57 3.65
N ILE A 213 -4.63 2.90 3.65
CA ILE A 213 -3.91 3.31 2.45
C ILE A 213 -2.76 2.30 2.24
N THR A 214 -2.75 1.66 1.08
CA THR A 214 -1.70 0.75 0.65
C THR A 214 -0.93 1.40 -0.49
N GLU A 215 0.37 1.61 -0.30
CA GLU A 215 1.26 2.04 -1.39
C GLU A 215 1.88 0.81 -2.05
N VAL A 216 1.79 0.72 -3.37
CA VAL A 216 2.38 -0.34 -4.19
C VAL A 216 3.34 0.28 -5.19
N SER A 217 4.52 -0.30 -5.34
CA SER A 217 5.49 0.16 -6.35
C SER A 217 4.91 0.10 -7.76
N ALA A 218 5.44 0.93 -8.67
CA ALA A 218 5.19 0.79 -10.10
C ALA A 218 5.59 -0.60 -10.64
#